data_AF-A0A8T0CQZ7-F1
#
_entry.id   AF-A0A8T0CQZ7-F1
#
_cell.length_a   1.000
_cell.length_b   1.000
_cell.length_c   1.000
_cell.angle_alpha   90.00
_cell.angle_beta   90.00
_cell.angle_gamma   90.00
#
_symmetry.space_group_name_H-M   'P 1'
#
loop_
_entity.id
_entity.type
_entity.pdbx_description
1 polymer ?
#
loop_
_entity_poly.entity_id
_entity_poly.type
_entity_poly.pdbx_seq_one_letter_code
_entity_poly.pdbx_strand_id
1 'polypeptide(L)'
;MLGSNSRVAADLGCNGNAQSVPIGIAYAEIVVVRHGETEWNADKRIQGHLDIELNEIGRRQATAVIKDPSLRERNLGELQGLRHAAAARVCPKAFKVLRSQKTDREIPGGGESIDQVYQRSTTCLRNISMKHKGERVVVVTHGGVIQLLHRQAFPNQQSGRKVLNTSINIFHLSDGDNWVLKSWGDVSHLSEMKHPSTGFGGDRTSG
;
A
#
# COMPACT_ATOMS: atom_id res chain seq x y z
N MET A 1 39.78 -24.04 4.64
CA MET A 1 38.31 -23.89 4.62
C MET A 1 37.95 -22.98 5.78
N LEU A 2 37.96 -21.65 5.58
CA LEU A 2 36.77 -20.80 5.40
C LEU A 2 35.68 -21.15 6.43
N GLY A 3 35.33 -20.35 7.44
CA GLY A 3 35.58 -18.95 7.71
C GLY A 3 34.30 -18.39 8.35
N SER A 4 34.23 -18.33 9.68
CA SER A 4 33.11 -17.73 10.42
C SER A 4 33.63 -16.57 11.26
N ASN A 5 33.43 -15.38 10.73
CA ASN A 5 33.53 -14.05 11.34
C ASN A 5 32.64 -13.18 10.45
N SER A 6 31.88 -12.17 10.86
CA SER A 6 31.56 -11.52 12.13
C SER A 6 30.67 -10.33 11.75
N ARG A 7 30.06 -9.66 12.73
CA ARG A 7 29.52 -8.28 12.69
C ARG A 7 28.06 -8.09 12.25
N VAL A 8 27.20 -8.31 13.25
CA VAL A 8 26.11 -7.39 13.57
C VAL A 8 26.73 -6.10 14.11
N ALA A 9 26.44 -4.96 13.48
CA ALA A 9 26.54 -3.63 14.07
C ALA A 9 25.82 -2.62 13.15
N ALA A 10 24.83 -1.92 13.68
CA ALA A 10 24.85 -0.46 13.76
C ALA A 10 23.57 0.03 14.43
N ASP A 11 23.74 0.35 15.71
CA ASP A 11 23.02 1.35 16.46
C ASP A 11 22.98 2.67 15.65
N LEU A 12 21.78 3.20 15.42
CA LEU A 12 21.58 4.55 14.90
C LEU A 12 20.60 5.26 15.84
N GLY A 13 21.20 5.95 16.81
CA GLY A 13 20.52 6.87 17.71
C GLY A 13 19.73 7.93 16.93
N CYS A 14 18.47 8.06 17.30
CA CYS A 14 17.59 9.12 16.82
C CYS A 14 17.99 10.44 17.47
N ASN A 15 18.69 11.30 16.73
CA ASN A 15 18.75 12.73 17.03
C ASN A 15 18.13 13.51 15.86
N GLY A 16 17.09 14.27 16.19
CA GLY A 16 16.29 15.03 15.26
C GLY A 16 17.11 16.07 14.50
N ASN A 17 17.30 15.82 13.22
CA ASN A 17 17.31 16.83 12.18
C ASN A 17 17.11 16.11 10.85
N ALA A 18 15.93 16.23 10.25
CA ALA A 18 15.65 15.65 8.95
C ALA A 18 16.39 16.46 7.86
N GLN A 19 17.70 16.25 7.75
CA GLN A 19 18.48 16.74 6.63
C GLN A 19 18.16 15.86 5.42
N SER A 20 17.79 16.49 4.31
CA SER A 20 17.58 15.85 3.02
C SER A 20 18.90 15.20 2.57
N VAL A 21 19.00 13.88 2.74
CA VAL A 21 20.11 13.09 2.19
C VAL A 21 19.94 13.10 0.67
N PRO A 22 20.92 13.58 -0.11
CA PRO A 22 20.87 13.45 -1.57
C PRO A 22 20.86 11.97 -1.92
N ILE A 23 19.72 11.50 -2.39
CA ILE A 23 19.55 10.17 -2.91
C ILE A 23 20.17 10.23 -4.31
N GLY A 24 21.17 9.39 -4.59
CA GLY A 24 21.91 9.48 -5.87
C GLY A 24 20.97 9.58 -7.08
N ILE A 25 21.36 10.37 -8.09
CA ILE A 25 20.55 10.75 -9.26
C ILE A 25 20.02 9.58 -10.13
N ALA A 26 20.36 8.34 -9.78
CA ALA A 26 20.02 7.15 -10.54
C ALA A 26 18.57 6.65 -10.31
N TYR A 27 17.91 7.09 -9.23
CA TYR A 27 16.56 6.63 -8.89
C TYR A 27 15.77 7.69 -8.11
N ALA A 28 14.45 7.53 -8.08
CA ALA A 28 13.59 8.19 -7.09
C ALA A 28 13.32 7.22 -5.94
N GLU A 29 13.37 7.69 -4.69
CA GLU A 29 12.97 6.89 -3.54
C GLU A 29 11.51 7.15 -3.20
N ILE A 30 10.67 6.13 -3.38
CA ILE A 30 9.24 6.21 -3.12
C ILE A 30 8.96 5.52 -1.78
N VAL A 31 8.56 6.31 -0.79
CA VAL A 31 8.14 5.84 0.54
C VAL A 31 6.62 5.69 0.52
N VAL A 32 6.14 4.45 0.43
CA VAL A 32 4.71 4.13 0.38
C VAL A 32 4.21 3.72 1.77
N VAL A 33 3.25 4.47 2.29
CA VAL A 33 2.66 4.29 3.62
C VAL A 33 1.20 3.87 3.48
N ARG A 34 0.81 2.79 4.17
CA ARG A 34 -0.62 2.46 4.29
C ARG A 34 -1.29 3.46 5.22
N HIS A 35 -2.50 3.94 4.89
CA HIS A 35 -3.28 4.77 5.80
C HIS A 35 -3.45 4.15 7.20
N GLY A 36 -3.73 5.00 8.19
CA GLY A 36 -4.01 4.58 9.57
C GLY A 36 -5.26 3.70 9.70
N GLU A 37 -5.42 3.07 10.87
CA GLU A 37 -6.62 2.28 11.16
C GLU A 37 -7.87 3.19 11.15
N THR A 38 -8.95 2.68 10.56
CA THR A 38 -10.28 3.29 10.60
C THR A 38 -11.24 2.36 11.33
N GLU A 39 -12.40 2.86 11.77
CA GLU A 39 -13.44 2.02 12.39
C GLU A 39 -13.84 0.84 11.50
N TRP A 40 -13.83 1.01 10.18
CA TRP A 40 -14.19 -0.06 9.25
C TRP A 40 -13.12 -1.16 9.17
N ASN A 41 -11.85 -0.84 9.42
CA ASN A 41 -10.80 -1.86 9.55
C ASN A 41 -11.04 -2.72 10.80
N ALA A 42 -11.35 -2.08 11.94
CA ALA A 42 -11.66 -2.77 13.19
C ALA A 42 -12.94 -3.62 13.07
N ASP A 43 -13.96 -3.10 12.40
CA ASP A 43 -15.29 -3.70 12.27
C ASP A 43 -15.41 -4.70 11.08
N LYS A 44 -14.29 -4.96 10.39
CA LYS A 44 -14.17 -5.85 9.23
C LYS A 44 -15.14 -5.54 8.08
N ARG A 45 -15.30 -4.24 7.79
CA ARG A 45 -16.11 -3.71 6.70
C ARG A 45 -15.26 -3.43 5.48
N ILE A 46 -15.84 -3.72 4.32
CA ILE A 46 -15.20 -3.51 3.03
C ILE A 46 -15.33 -2.03 2.66
N GLN A 47 -14.22 -1.29 2.57
CA GLN A 47 -14.22 0.13 2.18
C GLN A 47 -14.31 0.31 0.67
N GLY A 48 -13.33 -0.21 -0.08
CA GLY A 48 -13.14 0.16 -1.48
C GLY A 48 -13.00 1.68 -1.63
N HIS A 49 -13.83 2.30 -2.46
CA HIS A 49 -13.89 3.74 -2.69
C HIS A 49 -14.82 4.51 -1.74
N LEU A 50 -15.47 3.85 -0.77
CA LEU A 50 -16.30 4.56 0.21
C LEU A 50 -15.38 5.28 1.22
N ASP A 51 -15.27 6.59 1.08
CA ASP A 51 -14.52 7.44 2.00
C ASP A 51 -15.32 7.71 3.29
N ILE A 52 -14.63 7.62 4.42
CA ILE A 52 -15.07 8.29 5.64
C ILE A 52 -14.60 9.74 5.51
N GLU A 53 -15.53 10.68 5.58
CA GLU A 53 -15.24 12.10 5.40
C GLU A 53 -14.18 12.60 6.40
N LEU A 54 -13.21 13.37 5.88
CA LEU A 54 -12.25 14.09 6.73
C LEU A 54 -12.98 15.21 7.48
N ASN A 55 -12.61 15.44 8.74
CA ASN A 55 -13.07 16.62 9.48
C ASN A 55 -12.51 17.92 8.85
N GLU A 56 -12.98 19.09 9.30
CA GLU A 56 -12.59 20.38 8.73
C GLU A 56 -11.07 20.61 8.71
N ILE A 57 -10.37 20.21 9.77
CA ILE A 57 -8.91 20.32 9.88
C ILE A 57 -8.23 19.38 8.88
N GLY A 58 -8.69 18.14 8.78
CA GLY A 58 -8.19 17.15 7.82
C GLY A 58 -8.37 17.59 6.38
N ARG A 59 -9.47 18.28 6.04
CA ARG A 59 -9.69 18.84 4.70
C ARG A 59 -8.67 19.94 4.37
N ARG A 60 -8.35 20.83 5.32
CA ARG A 60 -7.32 21.87 5.14
C ARG A 60 -5.91 21.28 5.02
N GLN A 61 -5.59 20.26 5.80
CA GLN A 61 -4.33 19.52 5.66
C GLN A 61 -4.23 18.84 4.29
N ALA A 62 -5.32 18.22 3.83
CA ALA A 62 -5.38 17.55 2.54
C ALA A 62 -5.24 18.49 1.33
N THR A 63 -5.48 19.80 1.48
CA THR A 63 -5.21 20.77 0.39
C THR A 63 -3.72 21.04 0.17
N ALA A 64 -2.87 20.74 1.14
CA ALA A 64 -1.42 20.81 0.99
C ALA A 64 -0.82 19.55 0.32
N VAL A 65 -1.64 18.51 0.09
CA VAL A 65 -1.23 17.22 -0.48
C VAL A 65 -1.76 17.09 -1.90
N ILE A 66 -0.93 16.56 -2.80
CA ILE A 66 -1.35 16.23 -4.16
C ILE A 66 -2.21 14.96 -4.11
N LYS A 67 -3.47 15.05 -4.54
CA LYS A 67 -4.38 13.92 -4.64
C LYS A 67 -4.30 13.31 -6.04
N ASP A 68 -4.03 12.01 -6.11
CA ASP A 68 -4.05 11.25 -7.37
C ASP A 68 -5.04 10.08 -7.26
N PRO A 69 -6.17 10.09 -8.01
CA PRO A 69 -7.14 9.00 -8.01
C PRO A 69 -6.54 7.63 -8.38
N SER A 70 -5.41 7.61 -9.09
CA SER A 70 -4.70 6.38 -9.49
C SER A 70 -4.16 5.58 -8.31
N LEU A 71 -4.12 6.17 -7.11
CA LEU A 71 -3.64 5.57 -5.87
C LEU A 71 -4.75 5.25 -4.86
N ARG A 72 -6.03 5.37 -5.25
CA ARG A 72 -7.15 4.90 -4.44
C ARG A 72 -7.15 3.39 -4.28
N GLU A 73 -7.79 2.89 -3.23
CA GLU A 73 -8.02 1.45 -3.07
C GLU A 73 -8.77 0.88 -4.27
N ARG A 74 -8.75 -0.44 -4.47
CA ARG A 74 -9.59 -1.10 -5.49
C ARG A 74 -11.07 -0.74 -5.28
N ASN A 75 -11.76 -0.35 -6.33
CA ASN A 75 -13.22 -0.27 -6.30
C ASN A 75 -13.81 -1.67 -6.21
N LEU A 76 -14.55 -1.96 -5.13
CA LEU A 76 -15.11 -3.29 -4.88
C LEU A 76 -16.60 -3.38 -5.27
N GLY A 77 -17.11 -2.39 -6.00
CA GLY A 77 -18.48 -2.40 -6.55
C GLY A 77 -19.55 -2.62 -5.48
N GLU A 78 -20.44 -3.58 -5.73
CA GLU A 78 -21.53 -3.96 -4.83
C GLU A 78 -21.07 -4.46 -3.44
N LEU A 79 -19.78 -4.82 -3.28
CA LEU A 79 -19.27 -5.31 -2.00
C LEU A 79 -18.97 -4.19 -0.99
N GLN A 80 -18.85 -2.95 -1.47
CA GLN A 80 -18.47 -1.83 -0.62
C GLN A 80 -19.54 -1.56 0.45
N GLY A 81 -19.09 -1.27 1.67
CA GLY A 81 -19.95 -1.03 2.84
C GLY A 81 -20.42 -2.32 3.55
N LEU A 82 -20.31 -3.48 2.92
CA LEU A 82 -20.68 -4.75 3.53
C LEU A 82 -19.64 -5.21 4.56
N ARG A 83 -20.12 -5.84 5.64
CA ARG A 83 -19.24 -6.67 6.48
C ARG A 83 -18.79 -7.87 5.66
N HIS A 84 -17.50 -8.20 5.70
CA HIS A 84 -16.95 -9.30 4.90
C HIS A 84 -17.70 -10.64 5.14
N ALA A 85 -18.06 -10.94 6.39
CA ALA A 85 -18.82 -12.15 6.74
C ALA A 85 -20.22 -12.22 6.10
N ALA A 86 -20.83 -11.08 5.78
CA ALA A 86 -22.14 -11.01 5.14
C ALA A 86 -22.06 -11.00 3.61
N ALA A 87 -20.92 -10.59 3.05
CA ALA A 87 -20.75 -10.36 1.62
C ALA A 87 -21.04 -11.59 0.75
N ALA A 88 -20.63 -12.79 1.20
CA ALA A 88 -20.91 -14.05 0.50
C ALA A 88 -22.41 -14.34 0.34
N ARG A 89 -23.23 -13.88 1.29
CA ARG A 89 -24.68 -14.07 1.30
C ARG A 89 -25.41 -12.96 0.55
N VAL A 90 -25.00 -11.71 0.76
CA VAL A 90 -25.68 -10.52 0.20
C VAL A 90 -25.38 -10.37 -1.29
N CYS A 91 -24.11 -10.51 -1.69
CA CYS A 91 -23.65 -10.32 -3.06
C CYS A 91 -22.79 -11.52 -3.52
N PRO A 92 -23.37 -12.74 -3.65
CA PRO A 92 -22.59 -13.97 -3.88
C PRO A 92 -21.77 -13.94 -5.18
N LYS A 93 -22.30 -13.32 -6.24
CA LYS A 93 -21.58 -13.18 -7.52
C LYS A 93 -20.34 -12.31 -7.36
N ALA A 94 -20.49 -11.13 -6.75
CA ALA A 94 -19.38 -10.22 -6.51
C ALA A 94 -18.35 -10.82 -5.56
N PHE A 95 -18.79 -11.48 -4.48
CA PHE A 95 -17.90 -12.14 -3.54
C PHE A 95 -17.10 -13.29 -4.18
N LYS A 96 -17.72 -14.03 -5.12
CA LYS A 96 -17.03 -15.07 -5.90
C LYS A 96 -15.92 -14.48 -6.78
N VAL A 97 -16.12 -13.29 -7.36
CA VAL A 97 -15.07 -12.58 -8.11
C VAL A 97 -13.96 -12.12 -7.17
N LEU A 98 -14.29 -11.49 -6.04
CA LEU A 98 -13.30 -11.08 -5.03
C LEU A 98 -12.40 -12.24 -4.57
N ARG A 99 -12.99 -13.43 -4.39
CA ARG A 99 -12.27 -14.65 -3.98
C ARG A 99 -11.56 -15.38 -5.11
N SER A 100 -11.72 -14.94 -6.35
CA SER A 100 -11.10 -15.56 -7.51
C SER A 100 -9.60 -15.27 -7.57
N GLN A 101 -8.84 -16.18 -8.18
CA GLN A 101 -7.44 -15.93 -8.54
C GLN A 101 -7.30 -15.21 -9.90
N LYS A 102 -8.41 -15.04 -10.65
CA LYS A 102 -8.40 -14.33 -11.93
C LYS A 102 -8.22 -12.84 -11.70
N THR A 103 -7.24 -12.25 -12.38
CA THR A 103 -6.90 -10.83 -12.22
C THR A 103 -7.65 -9.91 -13.18
N ASP A 104 -8.18 -10.48 -14.27
CA ASP A 104 -8.87 -9.79 -15.37
C ASP A 104 -10.36 -9.55 -15.12
N ARG A 105 -10.89 -9.90 -13.94
CA ARG A 105 -12.34 -9.86 -13.65
C ARG A 105 -12.73 -8.63 -12.84
N GLU A 106 -13.61 -7.84 -13.42
CA GLU A 106 -14.32 -6.75 -12.74
C GLU A 106 -15.34 -7.29 -11.73
N ILE A 107 -15.50 -6.55 -10.62
CA ILE A 107 -16.48 -6.87 -9.59
C ILE A 107 -17.82 -6.22 -9.98
N PRO A 108 -18.96 -6.94 -9.94
CA PRO A 108 -20.29 -6.37 -10.17
C PRO A 108 -20.55 -5.08 -9.38
N GLY A 109 -21.30 -4.16 -9.96
CA GLY A 109 -21.53 -2.82 -9.40
C GLY A 109 -20.48 -1.78 -9.77
N GLY A 110 -19.77 -1.95 -10.89
CA GLY A 110 -18.75 -1.02 -11.36
C GLY A 110 -17.41 -1.13 -10.62
N GLY A 111 -17.13 -2.28 -10.01
CA GLY A 111 -15.87 -2.56 -9.34
C GLY A 111 -14.75 -2.94 -10.31
N GLU A 112 -13.52 -2.70 -9.90
CA GLU A 112 -12.32 -2.87 -10.71
C GLU A 112 -11.83 -4.33 -10.74
N SER A 113 -11.16 -4.70 -11.82
CA SER A 113 -10.30 -5.86 -11.89
C SER A 113 -8.96 -5.60 -11.18
N ILE A 114 -8.24 -6.66 -10.83
CA ILE A 114 -6.90 -6.53 -10.25
C ILE A 114 -5.93 -5.90 -11.27
N ASP A 115 -6.06 -6.25 -12.54
CA ASP A 115 -5.21 -5.73 -13.62
C ASP A 115 -5.41 -4.22 -13.83
N GLN A 116 -6.65 -3.72 -13.67
CA GLN A 116 -6.94 -2.28 -13.72
C GLN A 116 -6.22 -1.52 -12.60
N VAL A 117 -6.34 -1.99 -11.35
CA VAL A 117 -5.68 -1.37 -10.20
C VAL A 117 -4.15 -1.43 -10.34
N TYR A 118 -3.63 -2.58 -10.79
CA TYR A 118 -2.22 -2.77 -11.06
C TYR A 118 -1.70 -1.75 -12.08
N GLN A 119 -2.40 -1.60 -13.21
CA GLN A 119 -1.98 -0.70 -14.28
C GLN A 119 -1.97 0.75 -13.83
N ARG A 120 -3.06 1.24 -13.18
CA ARG A 120 -3.13 2.65 -12.76
C ARG A 120 -2.12 2.99 -11.68
N SER A 121 -1.93 2.11 -10.70
CA SER A 121 -1.04 2.38 -9.56
C SER A 121 0.44 2.33 -9.95
N THR A 122 0.86 1.34 -10.74
CA THR A 122 2.25 1.23 -11.21
C THR A 122 2.61 2.35 -12.19
N THR A 123 1.68 2.72 -13.07
CA THR A 123 1.87 3.85 -14.00
C THR A 123 2.00 5.18 -13.25
N CYS A 124 1.18 5.41 -12.22
CA CYS A 124 1.29 6.59 -11.37
C CYS A 124 2.68 6.68 -10.72
N LEU A 125 3.16 5.60 -10.08
CA LEU A 125 4.47 5.59 -9.44
C LEU A 125 5.62 5.77 -10.43
N ARG A 126 5.52 5.21 -11.63
CA ARG A 126 6.49 5.44 -12.72
C ARG A 126 6.54 6.93 -13.10
N ASN A 127 5.39 7.57 -13.23
CA ASN A 127 5.32 8.99 -13.57
C ASN A 127 5.91 9.87 -12.46
N ILE A 128 5.64 9.52 -11.20
CA ILE A 128 6.24 10.19 -10.03
C ILE A 128 7.77 9.99 -10.07
N SER A 129 8.27 8.77 -10.29
CA SER A 129 9.71 8.52 -10.27
C SER A 129 10.45 9.25 -11.39
N MET A 130 9.86 9.33 -12.59
CA MET A 130 10.43 10.10 -13.70
C MET A 130 10.53 11.60 -13.39
N LYS A 131 9.54 12.16 -12.69
CA LYS A 131 9.49 13.57 -12.31
C LYS A 131 10.43 13.92 -11.15
N HIS A 132 10.67 12.95 -10.25
CA HIS A 132 11.34 13.16 -8.97
C HIS A 132 12.64 12.35 -8.85
N LYS A 133 13.43 12.25 -9.93
CA LYS A 133 14.73 11.56 -9.91
C LYS A 133 15.68 12.22 -8.92
N GLY A 134 16.35 11.40 -8.10
CA GLY A 134 17.24 11.87 -7.04
C GLY A 134 16.52 12.44 -5.81
N GLU A 135 15.19 12.44 -5.81
CA GLU A 135 14.37 12.93 -4.71
C GLU A 135 13.69 11.78 -3.96
N ARG A 136 13.19 12.11 -2.77
CA ARG A 136 12.33 11.25 -1.95
C ARG A 136 10.90 11.73 -2.02
N VAL A 137 9.97 10.84 -2.39
CA VAL A 137 8.54 11.13 -2.43
C VAL A 137 7.80 10.21 -1.46
N VAL A 138 6.98 10.80 -0.60
CA VAL A 138 6.07 10.04 0.27
C VAL A 138 4.72 9.89 -0.41
N VAL A 139 4.22 8.65 -0.46
CA VAL A 139 2.92 8.29 -1.03
C VAL A 139 2.10 7.61 0.06
N VAL A 140 0.91 8.13 0.35
CA VAL A 140 -0.04 7.49 1.27
C VAL A 140 -1.15 6.84 0.46
N THR A 141 -1.39 5.54 0.69
CA THR A 141 -2.36 4.74 -0.07
C THR A 141 -2.89 3.57 0.78
N HIS A 142 -3.37 2.51 0.14
CA HIS A 142 -4.12 1.42 0.74
C HIS A 142 -3.43 0.06 0.58
N GLY A 143 -3.92 -0.92 1.33
CA GLY A 143 -3.30 -2.24 1.41
C GLY A 143 -3.35 -3.02 0.09
N GLY A 144 -4.46 -2.93 -0.67
CA GLY A 144 -4.59 -3.61 -1.96
C GLY A 144 -3.58 -3.07 -2.98
N VAL A 145 -3.49 -1.74 -3.08
CA VAL A 145 -2.49 -1.06 -3.93
C VAL A 145 -1.06 -1.47 -3.56
N ILE A 146 -0.68 -1.42 -2.28
CA ILE A 146 0.69 -1.75 -1.84
C ILE A 146 1.07 -3.20 -2.19
N GLN A 147 0.14 -4.15 -2.09
CA GLN A 147 0.38 -5.54 -2.50
C GLN A 147 0.64 -5.66 -4.01
N LEU A 148 -0.01 -4.85 -4.84
CA LEU A 148 0.21 -4.83 -6.28
C LEU A 148 1.55 -4.17 -6.66
N LEU A 149 1.95 -3.15 -5.92
CA LEU A 149 3.29 -2.55 -6.07
C LEU A 149 4.41 -3.55 -5.71
N HIS A 150 4.21 -4.37 -4.68
CA HIS A 150 5.13 -5.48 -4.40
C HIS A 150 5.25 -6.46 -5.56
N ARG A 151 4.12 -6.79 -6.22
CA ARG A 151 4.12 -7.68 -7.39
C ARG A 151 4.93 -7.09 -8.55
N GLN A 152 4.90 -5.77 -8.75
CA GLN A 152 5.75 -5.11 -9.75
C GLN A 152 7.25 -5.27 -9.42
N ALA A 153 7.64 -5.12 -8.15
CA ALA A 153 9.04 -5.30 -7.72
C ALA A 153 9.48 -6.77 -7.72
N PHE A 154 8.55 -7.70 -7.49
CA PHE A 154 8.81 -9.14 -7.49
C PHE A 154 7.72 -9.93 -8.24
N PRO A 155 7.75 -9.97 -9.58
CA PRO A 155 6.70 -10.61 -10.38
C PRO A 155 6.53 -12.11 -10.09
N ASN A 156 7.60 -12.76 -9.62
CA ASN A 156 7.64 -14.20 -9.32
C ASN A 156 7.54 -14.53 -7.82
N GLN A 157 7.44 -13.51 -6.95
CA GLN A 157 7.40 -13.74 -5.51
C GLN A 157 6.16 -13.12 -4.91
N GLN A 158 5.39 -13.95 -4.22
CA GLN A 158 4.23 -13.46 -3.53
C GLN A 158 4.62 -12.86 -2.18
N SER A 159 4.10 -11.67 -1.88
CA SER A 159 4.18 -11.15 -0.53
C SER A 159 3.46 -12.13 0.39
N GLY A 160 4.22 -12.74 1.31
CA GLY A 160 3.71 -13.63 2.34
C GLY A 160 3.21 -12.87 3.58
N ARG A 161 3.35 -11.54 3.62
CA ARG A 161 3.07 -10.73 4.80
C ARG A 161 1.96 -9.71 4.53
N LYS A 162 1.01 -9.65 5.44
CA LYS A 162 -0.05 -8.64 5.47
C LYS A 162 0.57 -7.24 5.57
N VAL A 163 0.10 -6.31 4.75
CA VAL A 163 0.47 -4.89 4.81
C VAL A 163 -0.31 -4.26 5.95
N LEU A 164 0.33 -3.94 7.07
CA LEU A 164 -0.35 -3.37 8.25
C LEU A 164 -0.64 -1.88 8.04
N ASN A 165 -1.64 -1.34 8.74
CA ASN A 165 -1.88 0.10 8.78
C ASN A 165 -0.62 0.84 9.25
N THR A 166 -0.40 2.03 8.71
CA THR A 166 0.81 2.86 8.88
C THR A 166 2.15 2.16 8.60
N SER A 167 2.13 0.96 8.00
CA SER A 167 3.38 0.30 7.60
C SER A 167 4.09 1.08 6.51
N ILE A 168 5.42 1.13 6.62
CA ILE A 168 6.31 1.84 5.72
C ILE A 168 6.93 0.83 4.73
N ASN A 169 6.83 1.16 3.44
CA ASN A 169 7.40 0.38 2.34
C ASN A 169 8.27 1.32 1.51
N ILE A 170 9.50 0.93 1.17
CA ILE A 170 10.43 1.81 0.46
C ILE A 170 10.84 1.14 -0.84
N PHE A 171 10.60 1.83 -1.96
CA PHE A 171 10.98 1.39 -3.29
C PHE A 171 11.98 2.38 -3.89
N HIS A 172 13.01 1.86 -4.56
CA HIS A 172 13.88 2.63 -5.45
C HIS A 172 13.44 2.36 -6.89
N LEU A 173 12.98 3.40 -7.58
CA LEU A 173 12.54 3.32 -8.97
C LEU A 173 13.56 4.03 -9.86
N SER A 174 14.26 3.26 -10.68
CA SER A 174 15.22 3.79 -11.67
C SER A 174 14.66 3.73 -13.08
N ASP A 175 15.44 4.23 -14.04
CA ASP A 175 15.11 4.13 -15.47
C ASP A 175 14.91 2.67 -15.92
N GLY A 176 14.12 2.50 -16.99
CA GLY A 176 13.86 1.18 -17.59
C GLY A 176 12.94 0.28 -16.76
N ASP A 177 12.06 0.84 -15.93
CA ASP A 177 11.11 0.10 -15.09
C ASP A 177 11.74 -0.87 -14.09
N ASN A 178 12.95 -0.55 -13.63
CA ASN A 178 13.61 -1.31 -12.58
C ASN A 178 13.17 -0.83 -11.19
N TRP A 179 12.51 -1.71 -10.45
CA TRP A 179 11.95 -1.46 -9.13
C TRP A 179 12.69 -2.31 -8.09
N VAL A 180 13.34 -1.66 -7.13
CA VAL A 180 14.05 -2.33 -6.04
C VAL A 180 13.35 -2.05 -4.72
N LEU A 181 12.84 -3.10 -4.06
CA LEU A 181 12.27 -2.97 -2.72
C LEU A 181 13.38 -2.92 -1.67
N LYS A 182 13.37 -1.88 -0.84
CA LYS A 182 14.34 -1.65 0.24
C LYS A 182 13.80 -1.95 1.62
N SER A 183 12.50 -1.71 1.82
CA SER A 183 11.80 -2.03 3.08
C SER A 183 10.38 -2.46 2.76
N TRP A 184 9.88 -3.47 3.49
CA TRP A 184 8.55 -4.04 3.32
C TRP A 184 7.82 -4.16 4.65
N GLY A 185 6.68 -3.50 4.76
CA GLY A 185 5.77 -3.64 5.90
C GLY A 185 6.40 -3.24 7.25
N ASP A 186 7.31 -2.26 7.26
CA ASP A 186 7.98 -1.84 8.48
C ASP A 186 7.01 -1.08 9.40
N VAL A 187 6.89 -1.60 10.63
CA VAL A 187 6.04 -1.08 11.71
C VAL A 187 6.82 -0.89 13.00
N SER A 188 8.15 -0.84 12.94
CA SER A 188 9.03 -0.67 14.11
C SER A 188 8.69 0.56 14.95
N HIS A 189 8.27 1.64 14.29
CA HIS A 189 7.79 2.89 14.90
C HIS A 189 6.49 2.75 15.72
N LEU A 190 5.80 1.61 15.62
CA LEU A 190 4.55 1.32 16.33
C LEU A 190 4.78 0.38 17.54
N SER A 191 6.03 0.04 17.86
CA SER A 191 6.38 -0.96 18.88
C SER A 191 5.78 -0.69 20.27
N GLU A 192 5.53 0.57 20.64
CA GLU A 192 4.89 0.95 21.90
C GLU A 192 3.35 0.95 21.84
N MET A 193 2.76 0.89 20.65
CA MET A 193 1.32 0.84 20.43
C MET A 193 0.85 -0.61 20.24
N LYS A 194 -0.14 -1.05 21.01
CA LYS A 194 -0.78 -2.38 20.83
C LYS A 194 -1.48 -2.43 19.48
N HIS A 195 -0.77 -2.86 18.43
CA HIS A 195 -1.35 -2.98 17.09
C HIS A 195 -2.18 -4.27 17.00
N PRO A 196 -3.50 -4.21 16.73
CA PRO A 196 -4.28 -5.42 16.53
C PRO A 196 -3.84 -6.08 15.21
N SER A 197 -3.30 -7.29 15.29
CA SER A 197 -2.98 -8.12 14.11
C SER A 197 -4.23 -8.57 13.34
N THR A 198 -5.42 -8.33 13.90
CA THR A 198 -6.71 -8.91 13.52
C THR A 198 -7.63 -8.02 12.68
N GLY A 199 -7.27 -6.75 12.41
CA GLY A 199 -8.08 -5.83 11.58
C GLY A 199 -8.22 -6.29 10.12
N PHE A 200 -9.26 -5.86 9.40
CA PHE A 200 -9.47 -6.24 7.99
C PHE A 200 -8.68 -5.34 7.02
N GLY A 201 -8.18 -5.91 5.92
CA GLY A 201 -7.42 -5.18 4.89
C GLY A 201 -5.92 -5.47 4.92
N GLY A 202 -5.28 -5.35 3.74
CA GLY A 202 -3.83 -5.53 3.57
C GLY A 202 -3.40 -6.98 3.32
N ASP A 203 -4.33 -7.88 3.06
CA ASP A 203 -4.07 -9.23 2.58
C ASP A 203 -4.79 -9.49 1.25
N ARG A 204 -4.52 -10.64 0.62
CA ARG A 204 -5.08 -10.97 -0.72
C ARG A 204 -6.59 -11.20 -0.72
N THR A 205 -7.22 -11.25 0.44
CA THR A 205 -8.63 -11.61 0.58
C THR A 205 -9.52 -10.41 0.85
N SER A 206 -8.91 -9.24 1.06
CA SER A 206 -9.58 -8.05 1.54
C SER A 206 -9.66 -6.90 0.52
N GLY A 207 -9.01 -7.04 -0.64
CA GLY A 207 -9.05 -6.10 -1.76
C GLY A 207 -7.98 -6.41 -2.80
#